data_AF-A0A4V6M110-F1
#
_entry.id   AF-A0A4V6M110-F1
#
_cell.length_a   1.000
_cell.length_b   1.000
_cell.length_c   1.000
_cell.angle_alpha   90.00
_cell.angle_beta   90.00
_cell.angle_gamma   90.00
#
_symmetry.space_group_name_H-M   'P 1'
#
loop_
_entity.id
_entity.type
_entity.pdbx_description
1 polymer ?
#
loop_
_entity_poly.entity_id
_entity_poly.type
_entity_poly.pdbx_seq_one_letter_code
_entity_poly.pdbx_strand_id
1 'polypeptide(L)'
;MISPIVENAVRTVYQSHPDAADVIVNDPQKAAEFAKLVNQLLPKGCQMTVAESNRVLITMRKRGKNNGGLAAKSGGHGPGPGTKSGYASKA
;
A
#
# COMPACT_ATOMS: atom_id res chain seq x y z
N MET A 1 -15.75 4.39 11.06
CA MET A 1 -15.47 3.26 10.14
C MET A 1 -15.05 3.87 8.81
N ILE A 2 -14.02 3.33 8.14
CA ILE A 2 -13.60 3.83 6.81
C ILE A 2 -14.59 3.26 5.78
N SER A 3 -15.14 4.10 4.91
CA SER A 3 -16.06 3.65 3.88
C SER A 3 -15.37 2.66 2.92
N PRO A 4 -16.01 1.54 2.55
CA PRO A 4 -15.40 0.53 1.70
C PRO A 4 -15.01 1.08 0.31
N ILE A 5 -15.73 2.08 -0.19
CA ILE A 5 -15.43 2.81 -1.43
C ILE A 5 -14.07 3.52 -1.33
N VAL A 6 -13.83 4.21 -0.21
CA VAL A 6 -12.58 4.91 0.07
C VAL A 6 -11.42 3.92 0.18
N GLU A 7 -11.63 2.82 0.90
CA GLU A 7 -10.61 1.79 1.08
C GLU A 7 -10.22 1.16 -0.28
N ASN A 8 -11.19 0.92 -1.16
CA ASN A 8 -10.93 0.40 -2.50
C ASN A 8 -10.22 1.42 -3.40
N ALA A 9 -10.62 2.70 -3.37
CA ALA A 9 -9.95 3.75 -4.13
C ALA A 9 -8.47 3.89 -3.74
N VAL A 10 -8.18 3.96 -2.43
CA VAL A 10 -6.81 4.03 -1.90
C VAL A 10 -6.00 2.79 -2.30
N ARG A 11 -6.61 1.59 -2.22
CA ARG A 11 -5.98 0.33 -2.65
C ARG A 11 -5.62 0.35 -4.13
N THR A 12 -6.53 0.76 -4.99
CA THR A 12 -6.34 0.82 -6.44
C THR A 12 -5.22 1.79 -6.81
N VAL A 13 -5.21 3.00 -6.24
CA VAL A 13 -4.12 3.96 -6.47
C VAL A 13 -2.79 3.40 -5.98
N TYR A 14 -2.76 2.83 -4.77
CA TYR A 14 -1.54 2.25 -4.21
C TYR A 14 -0.98 1.09 -5.03
N GLN A 15 -1.84 0.22 -5.56
CA GLN A 15 -1.42 -0.89 -6.42
C GLN A 15 -0.70 -0.40 -7.68
N SER A 16 -1.17 0.70 -8.26
CA SER A 16 -0.54 1.33 -9.43
C SER A 16 0.66 2.23 -9.09
N HIS A 17 0.80 2.68 -7.84
CA HIS A 17 1.82 3.66 -7.45
C HIS A 17 3.20 3.05 -7.19
N PRO A 18 4.30 3.42 -7.85
CA PRO A 18 5.59 2.72 -7.74
C PRO A 18 6.17 2.71 -6.31
N ASP A 19 5.96 3.78 -5.56
CA ASP A 19 6.49 3.94 -4.21
C ASP A 19 5.76 3.15 -3.12
N ALA A 20 6.52 2.80 -2.06
CA ALA A 20 5.96 2.21 -0.84
C ALA A 20 5.19 3.25 0.00
N ALA A 21 4.28 2.76 0.83
CA ALA A 21 3.43 3.63 1.67
C ALA A 21 4.23 4.59 2.57
N ASP A 22 5.37 4.15 3.15
CA ASP A 22 6.20 5.06 3.95
C ASP A 22 6.78 6.21 3.12
N VAL A 23 7.18 5.94 1.88
CA VAL A 23 7.77 6.96 1.00
C VAL A 23 6.72 7.99 0.62
N ILE A 24 5.51 7.53 0.31
CA ILE A 24 4.37 8.40 0.00
C ILE A 24 4.01 9.28 1.21
N VAL A 25 4.00 8.73 2.43
CA VAL A 25 3.62 9.48 3.63
C VAL A 25 4.72 10.44 4.11
N ASN A 26 6.00 10.07 3.97
CA ASN A 26 7.12 10.92 4.38
C ASN A 26 7.40 12.07 3.41
N ASP A 27 6.98 11.95 2.15
CA ASP A 27 7.16 12.99 1.14
C ASP A 27 5.86 13.80 0.94
N PRO A 28 5.85 15.10 1.28
CA PRO A 28 4.64 15.92 1.20
C PRO A 28 4.15 16.13 -0.24
N GLN A 29 5.05 16.10 -1.24
CA GLN A 29 4.66 16.22 -2.65
C GLN A 29 3.99 14.93 -3.12
N LYS A 30 4.57 13.77 -2.81
CA LYS A 30 3.97 12.46 -3.14
C LYS A 30 2.66 12.23 -2.39
N ALA A 31 2.57 12.64 -1.13
CA ALA A 31 1.33 12.56 -0.35
C ALA A 31 0.20 13.38 -0.99
N ALA A 32 0.51 14.59 -1.49
CA ALA A 32 -0.46 15.44 -2.17
C ALA A 32 -0.89 14.86 -3.53
N GLU A 33 0.05 14.35 -4.32
CA GLU A 33 -0.28 13.65 -5.59
C GLU A 33 -1.13 12.42 -5.34
N PHE A 34 -0.76 11.60 -4.34
CA PHE A 34 -1.51 10.41 -3.98
C PHE A 34 -2.94 10.74 -3.58
N ALA A 35 -3.14 11.75 -2.72
CA ALA A 35 -4.47 12.21 -2.33
C ALA A 35 -5.28 12.72 -3.54
N LYS A 36 -4.63 13.42 -4.48
CA LYS A 36 -5.28 13.90 -5.72
C LYS A 36 -5.75 12.72 -6.59
N LEU A 37 -4.93 11.70 -6.77
CA LEU A 37 -5.28 10.49 -7.53
C LEU A 37 -6.42 9.72 -6.85
N VAL A 38 -6.40 9.60 -5.53
CA VAL A 38 -7.50 8.97 -4.78
C VAL A 38 -8.79 9.76 -4.97
N ASN A 39 -8.73 11.09 -4.85
CA ASN A 39 -9.90 11.97 -5.05
C ASN A 39 -10.49 11.89 -6.47
N GLN A 40 -9.69 11.55 -7.49
CA GLN A 40 -10.19 11.32 -8.86
C GLN A 40 -11.03 10.04 -8.97
N LEU A 41 -10.79 9.05 -8.11
CA LEU A 41 -11.55 7.80 -8.08
C LEU A 41 -12.74 7.86 -7.12
N LEU A 42 -12.82 8.88 -6.27
CA LEU A 42 -13.93 9.06 -5.34
C LEU A 42 -15.16 9.66 -6.03
N PRO A 43 -16.38 9.26 -5.62
CA PRO A 43 -17.60 9.84 -6.16
C PRO A 43 -17.72 11.33 -5.82
N LYS A 44 -18.40 12.10 -6.68
CA LYS A 44 -18.65 13.53 -6.48
C LYS A 44 -19.34 13.76 -5.13
N GLY A 45 -18.69 14.50 -4.24
CA GLY A 45 -19.14 14.74 -2.86
C GLY A 45 -18.29 14.05 -1.78
N CYS A 46 -17.42 13.10 -2.16
CA CYS A 46 -16.40 12.55 -1.29
C CYS A 46 -15.03 13.14 -1.66
N GLN A 47 -14.50 14.01 -0.78
CA GLN A 47 -13.11 14.43 -0.84
C GLN A 47 -12.38 13.95 0.40
N MET A 48 -11.18 13.46 0.21
CA MET A 48 -10.23 13.17 1.28
C MET A 48 -9.14 14.21 1.31
N THR A 49 -8.79 14.63 2.52
CA THR A 49 -7.57 15.40 2.77
C THR A 49 -6.34 14.50 2.63
N VAL A 50 -5.16 15.13 2.48
CA VAL A 50 -3.87 14.43 2.45
C VAL A 50 -3.65 13.65 3.75
N ALA A 51 -4.00 14.25 4.90
CA ALA A 51 -3.87 13.61 6.21
C ALA A 51 -4.77 12.36 6.34
N GLU A 52 -6.00 12.42 5.85
CA GLU A 52 -6.89 11.26 5.82
C GLU A 52 -6.38 10.16 4.90
N SER A 53 -5.89 10.53 3.72
CA SER A 53 -5.33 9.59 2.75
C SER A 53 -4.13 8.85 3.34
N ASN A 54 -3.22 9.58 3.98
CA ASN A 54 -2.07 9.02 4.68
C ASN A 54 -2.49 8.10 5.84
N ARG A 55 -3.47 8.52 6.65
CA ARG A 55 -3.99 7.71 7.76
C ARG A 55 -4.57 6.39 7.25
N VAL A 56 -5.42 6.42 6.22
CA VAL A 56 -6.00 5.23 5.61
C VAL A 56 -4.90 4.33 5.04
N LEU A 57 -3.93 4.90 4.32
CA LEU A 57 -2.81 4.17 3.74
C LEU A 57 -1.98 3.43 4.81
N ILE A 58 -1.64 4.10 5.92
CA ILE A 58 -0.93 3.49 7.05
C ILE A 58 -1.78 2.39 7.72
N THR A 59 -3.08 2.65 7.94
CA THR A 59 -3.99 1.67 8.54
C THR A 59 -4.10 0.42 7.66
N MET A 60 -4.22 0.57 6.35
CA MET A 60 -4.29 -0.53 5.40
C MET A 60 -2.97 -1.31 5.32
N ARG A 61 -1.82 -0.65 5.40
CA ARG A 61 -0.51 -1.30 5.50
C ARG A 61 -0.39 -2.12 6.79
N LYS A 62 -0.78 -1.56 7.94
CA LYS A 62 -0.77 -2.28 9.23
C LYS A 62 -1.67 -3.51 9.20
N ARG A 63 -2.83 -3.43 8.53
CA ARG A 63 -3.73 -4.59 8.29
C ARG A 63 -3.13 -5.65 7.35
N GLY A 64 -2.30 -5.23 6.38
CA GLY A 64 -1.58 -6.13 5.44
C GLY A 64 -0.73 -7.18 6.12
N LYS A 65 -0.25 -6.89 7.33
CA LYS A 65 0.56 -7.81 8.12
C LYS A 65 -0.24 -8.98 8.72
N ASN A 66 -1.57 -8.85 8.86
CA ASN A 66 -2.40 -9.77 9.66
C ASN A 66 -3.65 -10.34 8.97
N ASN A 67 -4.21 -9.74 7.90
CA ASN A 67 -5.41 -10.27 7.19
C ASN A 67 -5.78 -9.44 5.93
N GLY A 68 -5.04 -9.56 4.80
CA GLY A 68 -5.51 -9.06 3.50
C GLY A 68 -5.38 -7.55 3.22
N GLY A 69 -4.53 -6.83 3.95
CA GLY A 69 -4.18 -5.43 3.60
C GLY A 69 -3.10 -5.30 2.52
N LEU A 70 -2.62 -4.07 2.29
CA LEU A 70 -1.80 -3.72 1.13
C LEU A 70 -0.55 -4.61 1.01
N ALA A 71 -0.39 -5.25 -0.15
CA ALA A 71 0.78 -6.05 -0.47
C ALA A 71 2.04 -5.21 -0.26
N ALA A 72 3.03 -5.79 0.42
CA ALA A 72 4.34 -5.16 0.52
C ALA A 72 4.89 -5.00 -0.90
N LYS A 73 5.10 -3.76 -1.35
CA LYS A 73 5.86 -3.51 -2.57
C LYS A 73 7.29 -3.86 -2.25
N SER A 74 7.72 -5.01 -2.75
CA SER A 74 9.09 -5.49 -2.66
C SER A 74 9.99 -4.51 -3.41
N GLY A 75 10.43 -3.44 -2.74
CA GLY A 75 11.74 -2.88 -3.05
C GLY A 75 12.72 -4.02 -2.86
N GLY A 76 13.39 -4.46 -3.92
CA GLY A 76 14.29 -5.60 -3.88
C GLY A 76 15.41 -5.34 -2.88
N HIS A 77 15.22 -5.73 -1.62
CA HIS A 77 16.17 -5.87 -0.53
C HIS A 77 15.51 -6.81 0.51
N GLY A 78 15.44 -8.08 0.15
CA GLY A 78 15.15 -9.16 1.07
C GLY A 78 15.77 -10.44 0.50
N PRO A 79 16.70 -11.11 1.19
CA PRO A 79 17.02 -12.48 0.82
C PRO A 79 15.70 -13.27 0.95
N GLY A 80 15.27 -13.84 -0.16
CA GLY A 80 14.06 -14.65 -0.20
C GLY A 80 14.11 -15.77 0.84
N PRO A 81 12.92 -16.27 1.25
CA PRO A 81 12.79 -17.22 2.32
C PRO A 81 13.55 -18.50 1.98
N GLY A 82 14.22 -19.06 2.98
CA GLY A 82 14.95 -20.31 2.87
C GLY A 82 14.09 -21.41 2.26
N THR A 83 14.38 -21.78 1.02
CA THR A 83 14.14 -23.13 0.54
C THR A 83 15.15 -24.03 1.22
N LYS A 84 14.75 -24.56 2.38
CA LYS A 84 15.25 -25.86 2.83
C LYS A 84 14.79 -26.89 1.79
N SER A 85 15.63 -27.14 0.78
CA SER A 85 15.62 -28.38 0.00
C SER A 85 16.91 -29.07 0.40
N GLY A 86 16.88 -30.10 1.25
CA GLY A 86 16.27 -31.37 0.92
C GLY A 86 17.34 -32.20 0.21
N TYR A 87 17.83 -33.23 0.90
CA TYR A 87 18.81 -34.23 0.48
C TYR A 87 18.78 -34.61 -1.01
N ALA A 88 19.95 -34.62 -1.66
CA ALA A 88 20.37 -35.52 -2.75
C ALA A 88 21.77 -35.10 -3.23
N SER A 89 22.74 -35.93 -3.60
CA SER A 89 23.02 -37.36 -3.49
C SER A 89 24.48 -37.49 -3.90
N LYS A 90 25.19 -38.39 -3.24
CA LYS A 90 26.49 -38.99 -3.59
C LYS A 90 26.85 -38.94 -5.09
N ALA A 91 28.05 -38.44 -5.41
CA ALA A 91 28.87 -38.85 -6.54
C ALA A 91 30.35 -38.58 -6.20
#